data_AF-A0A8I2ZG18-F1
#
_entry.id   AF-A0A8I2ZG18-F1
#
_cell.length_a   1.000
_cell.length_b   1.000
_cell.length_c   1.000
_cell.angle_alpha   90.00
_cell.angle_beta   90.00
_cell.angle_gamma   90.00
#
_symmetry.space_group_name_H-M   'P 1'
#
loop_
_entity.id
_entity.type
_entity.pdbx_description
1 polymer ?
#
loop_
_entity_poly.entity_id
_entity_poly.type
_entity_poly.pdbx_seq_one_letter_code
_entity_poly.pdbx_strand_id
1 'polypeptide(L)'
;MYKTRFSQWGFAKNNTEDEVKMLLSTKFERDAEGKISEFTRNGKVVNLATYLRRKGVTEYDLVDFETASELPSHIRVRDPRDQHEEGFDALSAE
;
A
#
# COMPACT_ATOMS: atom_id res chain seq x y z
N MET A 1 -24.54 22.21 -21.00
CA MET A 1 -24.71 21.96 -19.55
C MET A 1 -23.34 21.94 -18.89
N TYR A 2 -23.10 22.78 -17.89
CA TYR A 2 -21.78 22.95 -17.26
C TYR A 2 -21.18 21.67 -16.67
N LYS A 3 -22.02 20.71 -16.26
CA LYS A 3 -21.59 19.41 -15.69
C LYS A 3 -20.62 18.62 -16.58
N THR A 4 -20.81 18.65 -17.90
CA THR A 4 -19.98 17.88 -18.84
C THR A 4 -18.57 18.46 -18.98
N ARG A 5 -18.44 19.79 -18.92
CA ARG A 5 -17.14 20.48 -19.00
C ARG A 5 -16.32 20.33 -17.71
N PHE A 6 -16.97 20.32 -16.55
CA PHE A 6 -16.28 20.08 -15.27
C PHE A 6 -15.58 18.71 -15.22
N SER A 7 -16.20 17.67 -15.79
CA SER A 7 -15.56 16.34 -15.91
C SER A 7 -14.41 16.34 -16.92
N GLN A 8 -14.54 17.05 -18.05
CA GLN A 8 -13.47 17.18 -19.05
C GLN A 8 -12.27 17.95 -18.51
N TRP A 9 -12.48 18.87 -17.57
CA TRP A 9 -11.44 19.63 -16.89
C TRP A 9 -10.85 18.92 -15.67
N GLY A 10 -11.28 17.69 -15.37
CA GLY A 10 -10.80 16.94 -14.21
C GLY A 10 -11.18 17.56 -12.86
N PHE A 11 -12.17 18.46 -12.83
CA PHE A 11 -12.61 19.11 -11.59
C PHE A 11 -13.61 18.19 -10.86
N ALA A 12 -13.07 17.28 -10.07
CA ALA A 12 -13.87 16.50 -9.12
C ALA A 12 -14.12 17.32 -7.85
N LYS A 13 -15.40 17.52 -7.49
CA LYS A 13 -15.77 18.17 -6.22
C LYS A 13 -15.39 17.32 -5.01
N ASN A 14 -15.38 16.00 -5.19
CA ASN A 14 -15.02 15.01 -4.19
C ASN A 14 -13.67 14.41 -4.52
N ASN A 15 -12.91 13.97 -3.51
CA ASN A 15 -11.68 13.21 -3.74
C ASN A 15 -12.03 11.89 -4.43
N THR A 16 -11.34 11.62 -5.54
CA THR A 16 -11.42 10.32 -6.21
C THR A 16 -10.61 9.30 -5.42
N GLU A 17 -10.87 8.02 -5.66
CA GLU A 17 -10.14 6.95 -4.99
C GLU A 17 -8.65 6.97 -5.37
N ASP A 18 -8.34 7.16 -6.66
CA ASP A 18 -6.96 7.24 -7.17
C ASP A 18 -6.16 8.37 -6.51
N GLU A 19 -6.78 9.52 -6.29
CA GLU A 19 -6.16 10.64 -5.58
C GLU A 19 -5.89 10.27 -4.12
N VAL A 20 -6.85 9.61 -3.46
CA VAL A 20 -6.67 9.15 -2.08
C VAL A 20 -5.53 8.12 -1.99
N LYS A 21 -5.41 7.23 -2.98
CA LYS A 21 -4.30 6.25 -3.06
C LYS A 21 -2.93 6.96 -3.14
N MET A 22 -2.80 7.93 -4.05
CA MET A 22 -1.55 8.71 -4.20
C MET A 22 -1.22 9.53 -2.95
N LEU A 23 -2.22 10.10 -2.27
CA LEU A 23 -2.02 10.80 -1.01
C LEU A 23 -1.59 9.85 0.11
N LEU A 24 -2.19 8.65 0.16
CA LEU A 24 -1.81 7.62 1.12
C LEU A 24 -0.39 7.11 0.90
N SER A 25 0.03 6.84 -0.35
CA SER A 25 1.40 6.39 -0.64
C SER A 25 2.42 7.42 -0.19
N THR A 26 2.17 8.70 -0.50
CA THR A 26 3.03 9.82 -0.09
C THR A 26 3.05 9.97 1.44
N LYS A 27 1.92 9.75 2.11
CA LYS A 27 1.84 9.73 3.59
C LYS A 27 2.74 8.63 4.14
N PHE A 28 2.63 7.40 3.64
CA PHE A 28 3.43 6.27 4.13
C PHE A 28 4.92 6.47 3.97
N GLU A 29 5.37 6.99 2.82
CA GLU A 29 6.78 7.33 2.61
C GLU A 29 7.28 8.35 3.64
N ARG A 30 6.49 9.40 3.90
CA ARG A 30 6.85 10.44 4.87
C ARG A 30 6.79 9.97 6.32
N ASP A 31 5.81 9.12 6.64
CA ASP A 31 5.68 8.52 7.97
C ASP A 31 6.86 7.59 8.25
N ALA A 32 7.37 6.86 7.24
CA ALA A 32 8.61 6.09 7.35
C ALA A 32 9.83 6.97 7.61
N GLU A 33 9.85 8.21 7.09
CA GLU A 33 10.84 9.24 7.42
C GLU A 33 10.57 9.96 8.76
N GLY A 34 9.45 9.68 9.42
CA GLY A 34 9.03 10.32 10.67
C GLY A 34 8.48 11.75 10.51
N LYS A 35 8.04 12.13 9.30
CA LYS A 35 7.50 13.48 9.00
C LYS A 35 5.99 13.46 8.91
N ILE A 36 5.34 14.35 9.66
CA ILE A 36 3.89 14.56 9.57
C ILE A 36 3.53 15.09 8.17
N SER A 37 2.54 14.49 7.52
CA SER A 37 2.02 14.91 6.22
C SER A 37 0.66 15.63 6.36
N GLU A 38 0.59 16.88 5.92
CA GLU A 38 -0.67 17.62 5.73
C GLU A 38 -0.92 17.84 4.24
N PHE A 39 -2.10 17.46 3.76
CA PHE A 39 -2.46 17.58 2.35
C PHE A 39 -3.52 18.67 2.16
N THR A 40 -3.27 19.59 1.22
CA THR A 40 -4.22 20.65 0.85
C THR A 40 -4.54 20.55 -0.63
N ARG A 41 -5.83 20.53 -0.98
CA ARG A 41 -6.32 20.52 -2.36
C ARG A 41 -7.33 21.63 -2.57
N ASN A 42 -7.18 22.42 -3.63
CA ASN A 42 -8.08 23.52 -3.97
C ASN A 42 -8.33 24.47 -2.78
N GLY A 43 -7.29 24.70 -1.96
CA GLY A 43 -7.37 25.51 -0.73
C GLY A 43 -8.09 24.84 0.45
N LYS A 44 -8.47 23.57 0.36
CA LYS A 44 -9.10 22.81 1.44
C LYS A 44 -8.19 21.70 1.94
N VAL A 45 -8.10 21.57 3.27
CA VAL A 45 -7.38 20.47 3.91
C VAL A 45 -8.11 19.15 3.63
N VAL A 46 -7.38 18.16 3.14
CA VAL A 46 -7.90 16.82 2.86
C VAL A 46 -7.81 15.99 4.13
N ASN A 47 -8.96 15.62 4.70
CA ASN A 47 -9.03 14.70 5.83
C ASN A 47 -9.22 13.26 5.33
N LEU A 48 -8.11 12.52 5.27
CA LEU A 48 -8.07 11.12 4.83
C LEU A 48 -8.83 10.20 5.80
N ALA A 49 -8.77 10.45 7.11
CA ALA A 49 -9.45 9.64 8.11
C ALA A 49 -10.97 9.65 7.95
N THR A 50 -11.55 10.81 7.63
CA THR A 50 -12.99 10.93 7.35
C THR A 50 -13.38 10.18 6.08
N TYR A 51 -12.52 10.18 5.05
CA TYR A 51 -12.77 9.43 3.82
C TYR A 51 -12.78 7.91 4.09
N LEU A 52 -11.75 7.41 4.77
CA LEU A 52 -11.61 6.00 5.16
C LEU A 52 -12.80 5.54 6.00
N ARG A 53 -13.19 6.31 7.03
CA ARG A 53 -14.36 6.01 7.87
C ARG A 53 -15.68 5.95 7.09
N ARG A 54 -15.89 6.86 6.14
CA ARG A 54 -17.12 6.87 5.33
C ARG A 54 -17.19 5.68 4.38
N LYS A 55 -16.05 5.27 3.83
CA LYS A 55 -15.98 4.14 2.91
C LYS A 55 -15.91 2.79 3.62
N GLY A 56 -15.55 2.77 4.91
CA GLY A 56 -15.37 1.52 5.67
C GLY A 56 -14.11 0.76 5.24
N VAL A 57 -13.15 1.49 4.68
CA VAL A 57 -11.94 0.93 4.07
C VAL A 57 -10.75 1.41 4.88
N THR A 58 -9.78 0.54 5.11
CA THR A 58 -8.56 0.87 5.83
C THR A 58 -7.49 1.41 4.89
N GLU A 59 -6.45 2.02 5.45
CA GLU A 59 -5.33 2.51 4.65
C GLU A 59 -4.59 1.41 3.88
N TYR A 60 -4.68 0.17 4.36
CA TYR A 60 -4.06 -1.01 3.76
C TYR A 60 -4.85 -1.61 2.60
N ASP A 61 -6.16 -1.38 2.55
CA ASP A 61 -7.01 -1.90 1.47
C ASP A 61 -6.90 -1.06 0.18
N LEU A 62 -6.39 0.18 0.29
CA LEU A 62 -6.28 1.11 -0.83
C LEU A 62 -4.87 1.20 -1.40
N VAL A 63 -3.86 0.95 -0.57
CA VAL A 63 -2.45 0.95 -0.98
C VAL A 63 -2.04 -0.49 -1.22
N ASP A 64 -1.80 -0.84 -2.48
CA ASP A 64 -1.11 -2.09 -2.79
C ASP A 64 0.34 -1.95 -2.33
N PHE A 65 0.66 -2.56 -1.18
CA PHE A 65 2.04 -2.76 -0.73
C PHE A 65 2.75 -3.86 -1.52
N GLU A 66 2.12 -4.38 -2.58
CA GLU A 66 2.73 -5.29 -3.56
C GLU A 66 3.74 -4.56 -4.46
N THR A 67 4.59 -3.71 -3.88
CA THR A 67 5.93 -3.61 -4.44
C THR A 67 6.59 -4.93 -4.10
N ALA A 68 6.66 -5.83 -5.09
CA ALA A 68 7.62 -6.91 -5.07
C ALA A 68 8.97 -6.26 -4.82
N SER A 69 9.38 -6.21 -3.55
CA SER A 69 10.72 -5.76 -3.21
C SER A 69 11.64 -6.68 -3.99
N GLU A 70 12.42 -6.13 -4.93
CA GLU A 70 13.55 -6.84 -5.51
C GLU A 70 14.52 -7.06 -4.36
N LEU A 71 14.26 -8.11 -3.57
CA LEU A 71 15.18 -8.53 -2.53
C LEU A 71 16.48 -8.88 -3.25
N PRO A 72 17.63 -8.34 -2.80
CA PRO A 72 18.91 -8.71 -3.35
C PRO A 72 19.06 -10.22 -3.46
N SER A 73 19.68 -10.70 -4.54
CA SER A 73 19.81 -12.13 -4.87
C SER A 73 20.49 -13.00 -3.79
N HIS A 74 21.14 -12.38 -2.81
CA HIS A 74 21.74 -13.05 -1.66
C HIS A 74 20.76 -13.31 -0.50
N ILE A 75 19.57 -12.72 -0.53
CA ILE A 75 18.49 -13.00 0.41
C ILE A 75 17.72 -14.21 -0.12
N ARG A 76 18.13 -15.39 0.30
CA ARG A 76 17.40 -16.62 -0.04
C ARG A 76 16.07 -16.65 0.71
N VAL A 77 14.98 -16.84 -0.03
CA VAL A 77 13.69 -17.24 0.54
C VAL A 77 13.95 -18.55 1.29
N ARG A 78 13.76 -18.56 2.61
CA ARG A 78 13.75 -19.82 3.35
C ARG A 78 12.41 -20.49 3.08
N ASP A 79 12.37 -21.43 2.15
CA ASP A 79 11.23 -22.33 2.06
C ASP A 79 11.26 -23.21 3.32
N PRO A 80 10.18 -23.24 4.13
CA PRO A 80 10.11 -24.13 5.30
C PRO A 80 10.31 -25.61 4.94
N ARG A 81 10.14 -25.98 3.66
CA ARG A 81 10.32 -27.36 3.16
C ARG A 81 11.79 -27.81 3.08
N ASP A 82 12.75 -26.89 3.03
CA ASP A 82 14.18 -27.23 2.95
C ASP A 82 14.77 -27.71 4.29
N GLN A 83 13.98 -27.75 5.38
CA GLN A 83 14.45 -28.19 6.71
C GLN A 83 14.26 -29.69 6.99
N HIS A 84 13.70 -30.46 6.04
CA HIS A 84 13.23 -31.83 6.30
C HIS A 84 14.00 -32.98 5.61
N GLU A 85 15.20 -32.76 5.07
CA GLU A 85 15.97 -33.83 4.39
C GLU A 85 17.35 -34.16 5.00
N GLU A 86 17.49 -34.12 6.33
CA GLU A 86 18.70 -34.64 6.99
C GLU A 86 18.30 -35.60 8.13
N GLY A 87 18.38 -36.91 7.86
CA GLY A 87 18.71 -37.91 8.88
C GLY A 87 17.62 -38.90 9.30
N PHE A 88 17.22 -39.83 8.42
CA PHE A 88 16.62 -41.11 8.85
C PHE A 88 17.12 -42.32 8.04
N ASP A 89 18.40 -42.31 7.63
CA ASP A 89 19.07 -43.49 7.07
C ASP A 89 20.19 -43.96 8.02
N ALA A 90 19.81 -44.50 9.17
CA ALA A 90 20.75 -45.19 10.06
C ALA A 90 20.06 -46.22 10.97
N LEU A 91 19.24 -47.12 10.42
CA LEU A 91 18.76 -48.30 11.15
C LEU A 91 18.49 -49.46 10.17
N SER A 92 19.55 -50.12 9.68
CA SER A 92 19.53 -51.52 9.24
C SER A 92 20.94 -52.02 8.92
N ALA A 93 21.66 -52.47 9.94
CA ALA A 93 22.68 -53.51 9.84
C ALA A 93 23.14 -53.92 11.25
N GLU A 94 22.42 -54.87 11.87
CA GLU A 94 22.98 -56.04 12.58
C GLU A 94 21.86 -57.02 12.97
#